data_AF-A0A166PZY3-F1
#
_entry.id   AF-A0A166PZY3-F1
#
_cell.length_a   1.000
_cell.length_b   1.000
_cell.length_c   1.000
_cell.angle_alpha   90.00
_cell.angle_beta   90.00
_cell.angle_gamma   90.00
#
_symmetry.space_group_name_H-M   'P 1'
#
loop_
_entity.id
_entity.type
_entity.pdbx_description
1 polymer ?
#
loop_
_entity_poly.entity_id
_entity_poly.type
_entity_poly.pdbx_seq_one_letter_code
_entity_poly.pdbx_strand_id
1 'polypeptide(L)'
;MPLSSPLLPMKFVKEVQTSEVMRGYSSAAFEKDMHERRLSMRSWTNPHSPDCGLANKNIPGFSPEANRTYLHLHAHEGDVIALCELIGLGATVDYTGTAVGQTPLQVAFQEMSAMRILRTQMLRTVGAAGGKNMENSFNRLAWCARILIEQHADVNKTVNGVSLVDLSCDWNDWTTLTTLLKHGARPSNSQLRKTAVKAHLAKFTKLHGHADESRPPRICPCWSGLTVANCHGREDKDYPLQYVCPCGSNKIYQHCCHKRGSHFIETWDTSGGPGRIIPEYAERRAGLQVVKNVATTFTQMFDIEMPEMTGGKAAREQYIARLVSKGEIDVAFAYALTRADFTPRPQRSSLSRLVRRNAQSRWNGYVDEYVQLGKDPRSAEDIAKAAKISSGNGAYFKTCQAPNCGKIEGSSSLFKRCSKCKISAYCSPACQKANWKMHKNMCCSEEQTEQALPSQINMARITAKSMESLNGRVDLSGLRP
;
A
#
# COMPACT_ATOMS: atom_id res chain seq x y z
N MET A 1 -2.65 -22.60 8.80
CA MET A 1 -1.73 -22.09 7.75
C MET A 1 -0.59 -21.37 8.45
N PRO A 2 0.67 -21.52 8.01
CA PRO A 2 1.77 -20.80 8.63
C PRO A 2 1.55 -19.29 8.46
N LEU A 3 1.68 -18.54 9.55
CA LEU A 3 1.75 -17.08 9.49
C LEU A 3 2.94 -16.69 8.62
N SER A 4 2.78 -15.68 7.77
CA SER A 4 3.93 -15.17 7.03
C SER A 4 4.91 -14.54 8.01
N SER A 5 6.20 -14.72 7.77
CA SER A 5 7.24 -13.92 8.43
C SER A 5 7.00 -12.41 8.23
N PRO A 6 7.59 -11.56 9.09
CA PRO A 6 7.62 -10.13 8.86
C PRO A 6 8.15 -9.80 7.46
N LEU A 7 7.64 -8.72 6.84
CA LEU A 7 8.07 -8.21 5.54
C LEU A 7 9.39 -7.44 5.67
N LEU A 8 10.39 -8.13 6.22
CA LEU A 8 11.73 -7.62 6.49
C LEU A 8 12.75 -8.63 5.95
N PRO A 9 13.97 -8.18 5.60
CA PRO A 9 15.04 -9.10 5.23
C PRO A 9 15.33 -10.08 6.37
N MET A 10 15.39 -11.38 6.08
CA MET A 10 15.63 -12.41 7.10
C MET A 10 16.96 -12.22 7.84
N LYS A 11 17.97 -11.68 7.17
CA LYS A 11 19.26 -11.34 7.78
C LYS A 11 19.08 -10.29 8.88
N PHE A 12 18.38 -9.18 8.57
CA PHE A 12 18.07 -8.13 9.52
C PHE A 12 17.26 -8.66 10.72
N VAL A 13 16.20 -9.44 10.47
CA VAL A 13 15.38 -10.02 11.53
C VAL A 13 16.22 -10.87 12.49
N LYS A 14 17.09 -11.74 11.95
CA LYS A 14 17.99 -12.57 12.77
C LYS A 14 18.96 -11.74 13.59
N GLU A 15 19.58 -10.72 12.99
CA GLU A 15 20.50 -9.81 13.70
C GLU A 15 19.83 -9.09 14.86
N VAL A 16 18.57 -8.65 14.69
CA VAL A 16 17.82 -8.03 15.79
C VAL A 16 17.49 -9.05 16.88
N GLN A 17 17.00 -10.24 16.52
CA GLN A 17 16.61 -11.27 17.47
C GLN A 17 17.76 -11.81 18.32
N THR A 18 18.98 -11.88 17.77
CA THR A 18 20.16 -12.38 18.50
C THR A 18 20.82 -11.34 19.39
N SER A 19 20.40 -10.08 19.31
CA SER A 19 20.90 -9.00 20.18
C SER A 19 20.54 -9.25 21.64
N GLU A 20 21.49 -9.00 22.56
CA GLU A 20 21.27 -9.11 24.01
C GLU A 20 20.07 -8.28 24.49
N VAL A 21 19.84 -7.12 23.87
CA VAL A 21 18.76 -6.18 24.22
C VAL A 21 17.37 -6.76 23.90
N MET A 22 17.29 -7.70 22.95
CA MET A 22 16.07 -8.39 22.55
C MET A 22 15.88 -9.75 23.25
N ARG A 23 16.83 -10.18 24.09
CA ARG A 23 16.74 -11.48 24.78
C ARG A 23 15.47 -11.55 25.63
N GLY A 24 14.65 -12.57 25.36
CA GLY A 24 13.40 -12.82 26.08
C GLY A 24 12.22 -11.93 25.65
N TYR A 25 12.41 -11.05 24.66
CA TYR A 25 11.34 -10.23 24.09
C TYR A 25 10.76 -10.88 22.84
N SER A 26 9.44 -11.05 22.79
CA SER A 26 8.72 -11.54 21.61
C SER A 26 8.13 -10.35 20.86
N SER A 27 8.46 -10.21 19.57
CA SER A 27 7.92 -9.14 18.74
C SER A 27 6.52 -9.47 18.25
N ALA A 28 5.63 -8.47 18.29
CA ALA A 28 4.29 -8.51 17.73
C ALA A 28 4.31 -8.80 16.22
N ALA A 29 5.41 -8.52 15.50
CA ALA A 29 5.53 -8.81 14.07
C ALA A 29 5.30 -10.29 13.70
N PHE A 30 5.51 -11.21 14.66
CA PHE A 30 5.27 -12.64 14.49
C PHE A 30 3.88 -13.10 14.94
N GLU A 31 3.10 -12.21 15.56
CA GLU A 31 1.78 -12.52 16.08
C GLU A 31 0.73 -12.54 14.97
N LYS A 32 -0.34 -13.29 15.22
CA LYS A 32 -1.44 -13.44 14.28
C LYS A 32 -2.12 -12.11 13.97
N ASP A 33 -2.33 -11.28 14.99
CA ASP A 33 -3.04 -10.00 14.85
C ASP A 33 -2.28 -9.03 13.95
N MET A 34 -0.95 -8.94 14.12
CA MET A 34 -0.10 -8.14 13.23
C MET A 34 -0.01 -8.72 11.83
N HIS A 35 0.00 -10.05 11.69
CA HIS A 35 -0.08 -10.68 10.38
C HIS A 35 -1.38 -10.30 9.66
N GLU A 36 -2.53 -10.37 10.32
CA GLU A 36 -3.82 -9.96 9.74
C GLU A 36 -3.84 -8.47 9.35
N ARG A 37 -3.22 -7.60 10.16
CA ARG A 37 -3.04 -6.18 9.83
C ARG A 37 -2.15 -5.96 8.61
N ARG A 38 -1.03 -6.65 8.52
CA ARG A 38 -0.16 -6.63 7.34
C ARG A 38 -0.90 -7.09 6.06
N LEU A 39 -1.83 -8.05 6.18
CA LEU A 39 -2.67 -8.44 5.04
C LEU A 39 -3.63 -7.31 4.64
N SER A 40 -4.14 -6.56 5.62
CA SER A 40 -5.08 -5.49 5.40
C SER A 40 -4.42 -4.22 4.85
N MET A 41 -3.20 -3.87 5.31
CA MET A 41 -2.41 -2.69 4.93
C MET A 41 -1.86 -2.69 3.49
N ARG A 42 -2.72 -2.97 2.50
CA ARG A 42 -2.36 -3.07 1.07
C ARG A 42 -3.16 -2.16 0.14
N SER A 43 -4.21 -1.53 0.65
CA SER A 43 -4.94 -0.52 -0.11
C SER A 43 -4.52 0.91 0.27
N TRP A 44 -3.62 1.08 1.26
CA TRP A 44 -3.14 2.36 1.81
C TRP A 44 -4.25 3.41 2.05
N THR A 45 -5.47 2.93 2.28
CA THR A 45 -6.69 3.70 2.45
C THR A 45 -7.26 3.34 3.81
N ASN A 46 -7.65 4.34 4.60
CA ASN A 46 -8.27 4.12 5.90
C ASN A 46 -9.48 3.15 5.77
N PRO A 47 -9.62 2.11 6.63
CA PRO A 47 -8.84 1.76 7.84
C PRO A 47 -7.61 0.87 7.62
N HIS A 48 -7.26 0.64 6.37
CA HIS A 48 -6.22 -0.25 5.90
C HIS A 48 -4.93 0.50 5.51
N SER A 49 -4.67 1.63 6.16
CA SER A 49 -3.42 2.38 6.04
C SER A 49 -2.51 2.03 7.23
N PRO A 50 -1.17 2.01 7.07
CA PRO A 50 -0.25 1.97 8.21
C PRO A 50 -0.46 3.12 9.22
N ASP A 51 -1.03 4.24 8.75
CA ASP A 51 -1.37 5.42 9.56
C ASP A 51 -2.81 5.38 10.10
N CYS A 52 -3.46 4.21 10.13
CA CYS A 52 -4.78 4.10 10.74
C CYS A 52 -4.70 4.24 12.26
N GLY A 53 -5.66 4.97 12.82
CA GLY A 53 -5.80 5.16 14.26
C GLY A 53 -6.08 3.85 14.98
N LEU A 54 -5.36 3.64 16.09
CA LEU A 54 -5.52 2.54 17.02
C LEU A 54 -6.18 3.07 18.30
N ALA A 55 -7.35 2.51 18.62
CA ALA A 55 -7.95 2.64 19.93
C ALA A 55 -7.72 1.35 20.73
N ASN A 56 -6.99 1.43 21.84
CA ASN A 56 -6.82 0.35 22.79
C ASN A 56 -6.98 0.88 24.23
N LYS A 57 -8.13 0.56 24.85
CA LYS A 57 -8.46 1.02 26.21
C LYS A 57 -7.51 0.49 27.29
N ASN A 58 -6.77 -0.58 27.01
CA ASN A 58 -5.85 -1.20 27.96
C ASN A 58 -4.46 -0.54 27.97
N ILE A 59 -4.17 0.35 27.00
CA ILE A 59 -2.86 1.00 26.87
C ILE A 59 -3.04 2.50 27.07
N PRO A 60 -2.48 3.08 28.15
CA PRO A 60 -2.57 4.51 28.40
C PRO A 60 -2.16 5.36 27.19
N GLY A 61 -2.97 6.36 26.85
CA GLY A 61 -2.71 7.26 25.72
C GLY A 61 -3.14 6.74 24.34
N PHE A 62 -3.69 5.53 24.23
CA PHE A 62 -4.25 4.99 22.98
C PHE A 62 -5.78 5.04 22.97
N SER A 63 -6.35 6.20 23.28
CA SER A 63 -7.79 6.42 23.15
C SER A 63 -8.18 6.73 21.70
N PRO A 64 -9.47 6.55 21.31
CA PRO A 64 -9.95 6.96 19.99
C PRO A 64 -9.62 8.42 19.64
N GLU A 65 -9.66 9.31 20.64
CA GLU A 65 -9.43 10.75 20.48
C GLU A 65 -7.95 11.08 20.27
N ALA A 66 -7.04 10.30 20.87
CA ALA A 66 -5.61 10.47 20.69
C ALA A 66 -5.14 10.11 19.27
N ASN A 67 -5.90 9.25 18.57
CA ASN A 67 -5.65 8.82 17.19
C ASN A 67 -4.19 8.35 16.94
N ARG A 68 -3.59 7.68 17.94
CA ARG A 68 -2.25 7.09 17.83
C ARG A 68 -2.29 5.86 16.93
N THR A 69 -1.23 5.63 16.16
CA THR A 69 -1.13 4.51 15.21
C THR A 69 -0.39 3.31 15.79
N TYR A 70 -0.31 2.21 15.04
CA TYR A 70 0.55 1.07 15.38
C TYR A 70 2.03 1.44 15.48
N LEU A 71 2.49 2.43 14.72
CA LEU A 71 3.86 2.92 14.83
C LEU A 71 4.13 3.55 16.20
N HIS A 72 3.14 4.25 16.77
CA HIS A 72 3.23 4.76 18.14
C HIS A 72 3.27 3.63 19.17
N LEU A 73 2.49 2.57 18.96
CA LEU A 73 2.45 1.42 19.86
C LEU A 73 3.81 0.74 19.94
N HIS A 74 4.42 0.42 18.79
CA HIS A 74 5.72 -0.26 18.78
C HIS A 74 6.87 0.65 19.23
N ALA A 75 6.74 1.97 19.04
CA ALA A 75 7.63 2.95 19.65
C ALA A 75 7.48 3.00 21.18
N HIS A 76 6.25 2.86 21.71
CA HIS A 76 5.94 2.78 23.14
C HIS A 76 6.42 1.47 23.78
N GLU A 77 6.32 0.34 23.08
CA GLU A 77 6.70 -0.99 23.61
C GLU A 77 8.19 -1.32 23.46
N GLY A 78 8.90 -0.58 22.59
CA GLY A 78 10.26 -0.91 22.18
C GLY A 78 10.31 -2.13 21.27
N ASP A 79 9.28 -2.35 20.44
CA ASP A 79 9.27 -3.45 19.47
C ASP A 79 10.01 -3.06 18.19
N VAL A 80 11.32 -3.34 18.16
CA VAL A 80 12.21 -2.97 17.05
C VAL A 80 11.76 -3.58 15.71
N ILE A 81 11.35 -4.85 15.70
CA ILE A 81 11.03 -5.56 14.46
C ILE A 81 9.68 -5.06 13.91
N ALA A 82 8.66 -4.95 14.77
CA ALA A 82 7.34 -4.48 14.33
C ALA A 82 7.38 -3.00 13.91
N LEU A 83 8.17 -2.17 14.60
CA LEU A 83 8.42 -0.78 14.22
C LEU A 83 9.04 -0.69 12.81
N CYS A 84 10.13 -1.43 12.56
CA CYS A 84 10.81 -1.45 11.25
C CYS A 84 9.89 -1.92 10.12
N GLU A 85 9.05 -2.93 10.38
CA GLU A 85 8.10 -3.42 9.40
C GLU A 85 7.05 -2.37 9.03
N LEU A 86 6.49 -1.64 10.00
CA LEU A 86 5.52 -0.58 9.73
C LEU A 86 6.13 0.57 8.93
N ILE A 87 7.37 0.96 9.24
CA ILE A 87 8.09 1.95 8.44
C ILE A 87 8.30 1.45 7.00
N GLY A 88 8.67 0.17 6.84
CA GLY A 88 8.78 -0.49 5.52
C GLY A 88 7.46 -0.55 4.75
N LEU A 89 6.34 -0.70 5.45
CA LEU A 89 4.98 -0.62 4.89
C LEU A 89 4.53 0.81 4.58
N GLY A 90 5.33 1.82 4.91
CA GLY A 90 5.09 3.22 4.59
C GLY A 90 4.35 4.00 5.66
N ALA A 91 4.45 3.61 6.93
CA ALA A 91 3.97 4.43 8.05
C ALA A 91 4.70 5.78 8.13
N THR A 92 3.95 6.82 8.43
CA THR A 92 4.46 8.19 8.53
C THR A 92 5.19 8.38 9.86
N VAL A 93 6.50 8.60 9.77
CA VAL A 93 7.42 8.64 10.94
C VAL A 93 7.09 9.78 11.91
N ASP A 94 6.61 10.91 11.42
CA ASP A 94 6.21 12.08 12.22
C ASP A 94 4.68 12.23 12.34
N TYR A 95 3.91 11.17 12.13
CA TYR A 95 2.46 11.23 12.29
C TYR A 95 2.09 11.61 13.73
N THR A 96 1.22 12.58 13.92
CA THR A 96 0.77 13.00 15.27
C THR A 96 -0.66 12.58 15.59
N GLY A 97 -1.44 12.14 14.59
CA GLY A 97 -2.86 11.81 14.74
C GLY A 97 -3.78 13.02 14.88
N THR A 98 -3.39 13.99 15.70
CA THR A 98 -4.12 15.23 15.97
C THR A 98 -3.16 16.43 15.97
N ALA A 99 -3.70 17.65 15.99
CA ALA A 99 -2.91 18.89 16.01
C ALA A 99 -2.05 19.04 17.28
N VAL A 100 -2.48 18.44 18.39
CA VAL A 100 -1.77 18.46 19.69
C VAL A 100 -1.13 17.10 20.03
N GLY A 101 -1.20 16.15 19.10
CA GLY A 101 -0.69 14.81 19.30
C GLY A 101 0.83 14.74 19.24
N GLN A 102 1.36 13.62 19.73
CA GLN A 102 2.80 13.37 19.79
C GLN A 102 3.23 12.51 18.63
N THR A 103 4.46 12.68 18.14
CA THR A 103 5.05 11.76 17.17
C THR A 103 5.43 10.43 17.85
N PRO A 104 5.64 9.33 17.08
CA PRO A 104 6.22 8.10 17.60
C PRO A 104 7.55 8.30 18.34
N LEU A 105 8.39 9.23 17.86
CA LEU A 105 9.66 9.57 18.52
C LEU A 105 9.42 10.21 19.90
N GLN A 106 8.48 11.13 20.02
CA GLN A 106 8.11 11.73 21.30
C GLN A 106 7.54 10.68 22.27
N VAL A 107 6.71 9.75 21.77
CA VAL A 107 6.18 8.64 22.59
C VAL A 107 7.30 7.75 23.12
N ALA A 108 8.27 7.36 22.29
CA ALA A 108 9.44 6.59 22.76
C ALA A 108 10.21 7.32 23.87
N PHE A 109 10.49 8.62 23.69
CA PHE A 109 11.18 9.43 24.72
C PHE A 109 10.34 9.63 25.99
N GLN A 110 9.02 9.73 25.87
CA GLN A 110 8.14 9.79 27.04
C GLN A 110 8.22 8.50 27.86
N GLU A 111 8.19 7.33 27.21
CA GLU A 111 8.32 6.05 27.91
C GLU A 111 9.72 5.87 28.51
N MET A 112 10.78 6.29 27.81
CA MET A 112 12.14 6.32 28.37
C MET A 112 12.22 7.19 29.63
N SER A 113 11.54 8.34 29.64
CA SER A 113 11.45 9.23 30.80
C SER A 113 10.77 8.53 31.97
N ALA A 114 9.62 7.91 31.71
CA ALA A 114 8.85 7.17 32.72
C ALA A 114 9.66 6.02 33.32
N MET A 115 10.37 5.23 32.51
CA MET A 115 11.24 4.15 32.97
C MET A 115 12.35 4.65 33.89
N ARG A 116 12.94 5.82 33.60
CA ARG A 116 14.01 6.40 34.44
C ARG A 116 13.48 6.87 35.79
N ILE A 117 12.28 7.45 35.83
CA ILE A 117 11.61 7.83 37.08
C ILE A 117 11.31 6.57 37.92
N LEU A 118 10.69 5.55 37.29
CA LEU A 118 10.34 4.29 37.95
C LEU A 118 11.59 3.55 38.47
N ARG A 119 12.70 3.54 37.72
CA ARG A 119 13.94 2.92 38.16
C ARG A 119 14.51 3.58 39.41
N THR A 120 14.50 4.92 39.48
CA THR A 120 14.94 5.65 40.68
C THR A 120 14.08 5.32 41.90
N GLN A 121 12.78 5.06 41.69
CA GLN A 121 11.87 4.62 42.74
C GLN A 121 12.09 3.15 43.13
N MET A 122 12.30 2.24 42.17
CA MET A 122 12.46 0.80 42.40
C MET A 122 13.84 0.38 42.94
N LEU A 123 14.92 1.11 42.62
CA LEU A 123 16.22 0.88 43.26
C LEU A 123 16.17 1.06 44.79
N ARG A 124 15.11 1.69 45.31
CA ARG A 124 14.85 1.81 46.75
C ARG A 124 14.10 0.60 47.34
N THR A 125 13.52 -0.28 46.51
CA THR A 125 12.54 -1.28 46.97
C THR A 125 12.76 -2.71 46.46
N VAL A 126 13.41 -2.94 45.31
CA VAL A 126 13.55 -4.28 44.69
C VAL A 126 14.99 -4.52 44.21
N GLY A 127 15.56 -5.70 44.53
CA GLY A 127 16.96 -6.06 44.26
C GLY A 127 17.35 -6.19 42.77
N ALA A 128 18.63 -6.53 42.53
CA ALA A 128 19.35 -6.36 41.25
C ALA A 128 18.73 -6.99 39.98
N ALA A 129 17.93 -8.06 40.09
CA ALA A 129 17.35 -8.76 38.93
C ALA A 129 16.28 -7.94 38.18
N GLY A 130 15.46 -7.16 38.90
CA GLY A 130 14.48 -6.26 38.28
C GLY A 130 15.14 -5.12 37.49
N GLY A 131 16.34 -4.71 37.89
CA GLY A 131 17.12 -3.67 37.21
C GLY A 131 17.57 -4.04 35.80
N LYS A 132 17.92 -5.31 35.55
CA LYS A 132 18.39 -5.77 34.24
C LYS A 132 17.29 -5.79 33.18
N ASN A 133 16.07 -6.20 33.54
CA ASN A 133 14.92 -6.19 32.63
C ASN A 133 14.48 -4.76 32.26
N MET A 134 14.54 -3.83 33.23
CA MET A 134 14.25 -2.42 33.00
C MET A 134 15.29 -1.77 32.07
N GLU A 135 16.57 -2.10 32.26
CA GLU A 135 17.67 -1.64 31.40
C GLU A 135 17.50 -2.14 29.96
N ASN A 136 17.19 -3.42 29.76
CA ASN A 136 16.92 -3.96 28.42
C ASN A 136 15.71 -3.26 27.76
N SER A 137 14.67 -2.94 28.53
CA SER A 137 13.49 -2.23 28.01
C SER A 137 13.82 -0.79 27.61
N PHE A 138 14.59 -0.07 28.43
CA PHE A 138 15.12 1.25 28.08
C PHE A 138 15.95 1.20 26.80
N ASN A 139 16.84 0.21 26.68
CA ASN A 139 17.71 0.06 25.51
C ASN A 139 16.95 -0.31 24.24
N ARG A 140 15.83 -1.05 24.35
CA ARG A 140 14.91 -1.29 23.22
C ARG A 140 14.22 0.00 22.77
N LEU A 141 13.69 0.80 23.69
CA LEU A 141 13.11 2.11 23.36
C LEU A 141 14.12 3.04 22.70
N ALA A 142 15.33 3.10 23.25
CA ALA A 142 16.43 3.89 22.69
C ALA A 142 16.78 3.42 21.27
N TRP A 143 16.70 2.11 21.00
CA TRP A 143 16.90 1.57 19.65
C TRP A 143 15.79 2.00 18.69
N CYS A 144 14.52 1.88 19.09
CA CYS A 144 13.40 2.39 18.31
C CYS A 144 13.55 3.90 18.01
N ALA A 145 13.93 4.70 19.01
CA ALA A 145 14.18 6.13 18.85
C ALA A 145 15.27 6.42 17.80
N ARG A 146 16.41 5.71 17.86
CA ARG A 146 17.48 5.86 16.86
C ARG A 146 17.02 5.50 15.46
N ILE A 147 16.26 4.42 15.31
CA ILE A 147 15.66 4.04 14.02
C ILE A 147 14.77 5.15 13.47
N LEU A 148 13.89 5.74 14.31
CA LEU A 148 13.02 6.85 13.89
C LEU A 148 13.84 8.07 13.44
N ILE A 149 14.91 8.41 14.17
CA ILE A 149 15.82 9.51 13.80
C ILE A 149 16.52 9.26 12.46
N GLU A 150 17.02 8.04 12.23
CA GLU A 150 17.65 7.61 10.97
C GLU A 150 16.65 7.57 9.81
N GLN A 151 15.38 7.34 10.12
CA GLN A 151 14.24 7.47 9.20
C GLN A 151 13.72 8.90 9.07
N HIS A 152 14.52 9.87 9.52
CA HIS A 152 14.34 11.30 9.34
C HIS A 152 13.22 11.95 10.18
N ALA A 153 12.79 11.34 11.29
CA ALA A 153 11.89 11.97 12.28
C ALA A 153 12.37 13.36 12.72
N ASP A 154 11.46 14.28 13.05
CA ASP A 154 11.81 15.61 13.56
C ASP A 154 12.50 15.51 14.93
N VAL A 155 13.81 15.80 14.94
CA VAL A 155 14.67 15.69 16.13
C VAL A 155 14.56 16.88 17.09
N ASN A 156 13.91 17.97 16.68
CA ASN A 156 13.78 19.20 17.47
C ASN A 156 12.44 19.28 18.22
N LYS A 157 11.69 18.17 18.28
CA LYS A 157 10.53 18.05 19.17
C LYS A 157 10.95 18.10 20.64
N THR A 158 9.96 18.37 21.50
CA THR A 158 10.15 18.39 22.95
C THR A 158 9.20 17.39 23.62
N VAL A 159 9.61 16.82 24.74
CA VAL A 159 8.74 16.05 25.64
C VAL A 159 8.62 16.83 26.95
N ASN A 160 7.39 17.19 27.34
CA ASN A 160 7.11 18.02 28.52
C ASN A 160 7.94 19.32 28.55
N GLY A 161 8.14 19.96 27.39
CA GLY A 161 8.92 21.20 27.26
C GLY A 161 10.44 21.02 27.31
N VAL A 162 10.96 19.79 27.41
CA VAL A 162 12.39 19.48 27.40
C VAL A 162 12.81 18.93 26.03
N SER A 163 13.91 19.43 25.47
CA SER A 163 14.47 18.91 24.22
C SER A 163 14.93 17.46 24.35
N LEU A 164 14.89 16.70 23.25
CA LEU A 164 15.36 15.32 23.22
C LEU A 164 16.86 15.21 23.55
N VAL A 165 17.65 16.22 23.15
CA VAL A 165 19.09 16.30 23.44
C VAL A 165 19.34 16.34 24.94
N ASP A 166 18.61 17.19 25.66
CA ASP A 166 18.78 17.33 27.11
C ASP A 166 18.35 16.06 27.85
N LEU A 167 17.26 15.41 27.42
CA LEU A 167 16.82 14.13 27.98
C LEU A 167 17.89 13.04 27.82
N SER A 168 18.46 12.89 26.62
CA SER A 168 19.52 11.92 26.38
C SER A 168 20.78 12.20 27.21
N CYS A 169 21.12 13.47 27.44
CA CYS A 169 22.20 13.85 28.35
C CYS A 169 21.90 13.47 29.80
N ASP A 170 20.71 13.79 30.30
CA ASP A 170 20.29 13.48 31.67
C ASP A 170 20.30 11.96 31.94
N TRP A 171 20.07 11.14 30.90
CA TRP A 171 20.09 9.68 31.01
C TRP A 171 21.46 9.03 30.77
N ASN A 172 22.48 9.82 30.40
CA ASN A 172 23.77 9.34 29.92
C ASN A 172 23.66 8.39 28.70
N ASP A 173 22.63 8.56 27.85
CA ASP A 173 22.48 7.81 26.61
C ASP A 173 23.25 8.51 25.47
N TRP A 174 24.57 8.36 25.53
CA TRP A 174 25.50 9.01 24.60
C TRP A 174 25.30 8.57 23.15
N THR A 175 24.85 7.33 22.92
CA THR A 175 24.61 6.80 21.58
C THR A 175 23.44 7.53 20.93
N THR A 176 22.30 7.62 21.60
CA THR A 176 21.13 8.34 21.08
C THR A 176 21.39 9.84 20.97
N LEU A 177 22.11 10.43 21.95
CA LEU A 177 22.54 11.83 21.88
C LEU A 177 23.39 12.10 20.63
N THR A 178 24.37 11.24 20.35
CA THR A 178 25.23 11.35 19.16
C THR A 178 24.39 11.27 17.88
N THR A 179 23.43 10.36 17.80
CA THR A 179 22.52 10.25 16.66
C THR A 179 21.65 11.49 16.49
N LEU A 180 21.09 12.04 17.57
CA LEU A 180 20.33 13.30 17.54
C LEU A 180 21.16 14.46 16.98
N LEU A 181 22.37 14.66 17.52
CA LEU A 181 23.26 15.74 17.10
C LEU A 181 23.66 15.61 15.62
N LYS A 182 24.02 14.39 15.17
CA LYS A 182 24.28 14.10 13.75
C LYS A 182 23.11 14.47 12.85
N HIS A 183 21.87 14.29 13.33
CA HIS A 183 20.66 14.59 12.56
C HIS A 183 20.13 16.02 12.76
N GLY A 184 20.90 16.92 13.38
CA GLY A 184 20.59 18.35 13.47
C GLY A 184 19.76 18.77 14.69
N ALA A 185 19.76 17.97 15.76
CA ALA A 185 19.06 18.32 16.99
C ALA A 185 19.76 19.46 17.75
N ARG A 186 18.97 20.39 18.30
CA ARG A 186 19.46 21.55 19.06
C ARG A 186 19.14 21.40 20.56
N PRO A 187 20.09 21.71 21.47
CA PRO A 187 19.84 21.72 22.91
C PRO A 187 18.94 22.89 23.32
N SER A 188 18.27 22.81 24.48
CA SER A 188 17.47 23.92 25.00
C SER A 188 18.38 25.05 25.53
N ASN A 189 17.88 26.29 25.55
CA ASN A 189 18.64 27.49 25.99
C ASN A 189 19.01 27.55 27.50
N SER A 190 18.70 26.52 28.30
CA SER A 190 18.90 26.48 29.76
C SER A 190 20.37 26.52 30.18
N GLN A 191 20.76 27.46 31.06
CA GLN A 191 22.16 27.69 31.48
C GLN A 191 22.79 26.57 32.30
N LEU A 192 22.03 25.86 33.16
CA LEU A 192 22.55 24.78 34.02
C LEU A 192 22.85 23.49 33.25
N ARG A 193 22.11 23.22 32.18
CA ARG A 193 22.30 22.04 31.32
C ARG A 193 23.41 22.21 30.28
N LYS A 194 23.89 23.46 30.09
CA LYS A 194 24.94 23.79 29.13
C LYS A 194 26.26 23.10 29.42
N THR A 195 26.67 22.85 30.67
CA THR A 195 28.05 22.39 30.97
C THR A 195 28.33 20.94 30.53
N ALA A 196 27.48 19.98 30.90
CA ALA A 196 27.63 18.58 30.51
C ALA A 196 27.41 18.37 29.00
N VAL A 197 26.35 19.01 28.45
CA VAL A 197 26.07 19.02 27.01
C VAL A 197 27.23 19.67 26.25
N LYS A 198 27.78 20.79 26.71
CA LYS A 198 28.91 21.49 26.05
C LYS A 198 30.20 20.67 26.08
N ALA A 199 30.48 19.94 27.16
CA ALA A 199 31.63 19.03 27.19
C ALA A 199 31.48 17.89 26.18
N HIS A 200 30.29 17.29 26.09
CA HIS A 200 30.02 16.24 25.11
C HIS A 200 29.97 16.79 23.67
N LEU A 201 29.37 17.97 23.47
CA LEU A 201 29.32 18.67 22.19
C LEU A 201 30.73 19.05 21.74
N ALA A 202 31.58 19.56 22.63
CA ALA A 202 32.99 19.84 22.33
C ALA A 202 33.74 18.56 21.93
N LYS A 203 33.49 17.44 22.62
CA LYS A 203 34.05 16.13 22.26
C LYS A 203 33.53 15.65 20.89
N PHE A 204 32.24 15.82 20.63
CA PHE A 204 31.58 15.47 19.37
C PHE A 204 32.13 16.30 18.21
N THR A 205 32.16 17.63 18.33
CA THR A 205 32.73 18.55 17.34
C THR A 205 34.22 18.27 17.11
N LYS A 206 34.97 17.87 18.14
CA LYS A 206 36.38 17.47 17.99
C LYS A 206 36.53 16.14 17.23
N LEU A 207 35.64 15.17 17.44
CA LEU A 207 35.69 13.83 16.83
C LEU A 207 35.13 13.79 15.40
N HIS A 208 34.14 14.62 15.10
CA HIS A 208 33.42 14.60 13.83
C HIS A 208 33.64 15.86 12.98
N GLY A 209 34.51 16.78 13.42
CA GLY A 209 34.68 18.10 12.81
C GLY A 209 33.48 19.02 13.04
N HIS A 210 33.50 20.20 12.42
CA HIS A 210 32.23 20.85 12.03
C HIS A 210 31.59 19.87 11.05
N ALA A 211 30.66 19.04 11.54
CA ALA A 211 29.96 18.08 10.71
C ALA A 211 29.52 18.80 9.43
N ASP A 212 29.86 18.21 8.28
CA ASP A 212 29.33 18.63 6.99
C ASP A 212 27.84 18.98 7.19
N GLU A 213 27.42 20.20 6.88
CA GLU A 213 26.20 20.85 7.41
C GLU A 213 24.89 20.13 7.05
N SER A 214 24.97 19.02 6.32
CA SER A 214 23.86 18.23 5.83
C SER A 214 23.54 17.04 6.74
N ARG A 215 22.24 16.90 7.06
CA ARG A 215 21.68 15.75 7.77
C ARG A 215 22.11 14.44 7.07
N PRO A 216 22.58 13.39 7.79
CA PRO A 216 22.96 12.13 7.19
C PRO A 216 21.86 11.55 6.28
N PRO A 217 22.22 10.93 5.15
CA PRO A 217 21.24 10.37 4.23
C PRO A 217 20.34 9.33 4.91
N ARG A 218 19.05 9.35 4.57
CA ARG A 218 18.06 8.40 5.11
C ARG A 218 18.43 6.97 4.72
N ILE A 219 18.44 6.06 5.69
CA ILE A 219 18.58 4.62 5.44
C ILE A 219 17.31 4.10 4.76
N CYS A 220 17.46 3.27 3.73
CA CYS A 220 16.31 2.75 3.00
C CYS A 220 15.47 1.83 3.90
N PRO A 221 14.14 2.05 4.02
CA PRO A 221 13.27 1.26 4.90
C PRO A 221 12.97 -0.15 4.38
N CYS A 222 13.66 -0.60 3.32
CA CYS A 222 13.76 -2.02 2.98
C CYS A 222 14.79 -2.77 3.84
N TRP A 223 15.55 -2.05 4.68
CA TRP A 223 16.55 -2.59 5.61
C TRP A 223 17.65 -3.40 4.92
N SER A 224 18.01 -3.02 3.70
CA SER A 224 19.16 -3.56 2.95
C SER A 224 20.51 -3.09 3.50
N GLY A 225 20.52 -2.07 4.37
CA GLY A 225 21.71 -1.38 4.85
C GLY A 225 22.18 -0.24 3.94
N LEU A 226 21.52 -0.03 2.79
CA LEU A 226 21.82 1.08 1.87
C LEU A 226 20.99 2.32 2.21
N THR A 227 21.47 3.49 1.80
CA THR A 227 20.69 4.74 1.84
C THR A 227 19.59 4.72 0.77
N VAL A 228 18.55 5.53 0.92
CA VAL A 228 17.48 5.67 -0.08
C VAL A 228 18.07 6.00 -1.46
N ALA A 229 18.97 6.98 -1.53
CA ALA A 229 19.63 7.41 -2.76
C ALA A 229 20.45 6.31 -3.44
N ASN A 230 20.90 5.30 -2.70
CA ASN A 230 21.65 4.16 -3.21
C ASN A 230 20.80 2.87 -3.32
N CYS A 231 19.50 2.96 -3.11
CA CYS A 231 18.57 1.83 -3.08
C CYS A 231 17.30 2.14 -3.90
N HIS A 232 16.11 2.10 -3.29
CA HIS A 232 14.82 2.39 -3.97
C HIS A 232 14.72 3.81 -4.53
N GLY A 233 15.52 4.77 -4.06
CA GLY A 233 15.62 6.11 -4.65
C GLY A 233 16.51 6.18 -5.90
N ARG A 234 17.29 5.13 -6.20
CA ARG A 234 18.10 5.02 -7.42
C ARG A 234 17.34 4.32 -8.54
N GLU A 235 16.73 3.20 -8.22
CA GLU A 235 16.03 2.34 -9.17
C GLU A 235 14.97 1.50 -8.46
N ASP A 236 13.97 1.08 -9.22
CA ASP A 236 12.94 0.16 -8.74
C ASP A 236 13.55 -1.21 -8.47
N LYS A 237 12.93 -1.95 -7.56
CA LYS A 237 13.37 -3.31 -7.17
C LYS A 237 12.27 -4.32 -7.41
N ASP A 238 12.62 -5.58 -7.64
CA ASP A 238 11.61 -6.64 -7.68
C ASP A 238 10.98 -6.84 -6.30
N TYR A 239 9.65 -6.99 -6.27
CA TYR A 239 8.96 -7.30 -5.02
C TYR A 239 9.38 -8.68 -4.50
N PRO A 240 9.81 -8.82 -3.22
CA PRO A 240 10.37 -10.07 -2.73
C PRO A 240 9.39 -11.26 -2.79
N LEU A 241 9.87 -12.39 -3.34
CA LEU A 241 9.07 -13.59 -3.60
C LEU A 241 8.49 -14.21 -2.32
N GLN A 242 9.24 -14.17 -1.24
CA GLN A 242 8.87 -14.71 0.06
C GLN A 242 7.87 -13.83 0.84
N TYR A 243 7.68 -12.59 0.42
CA TYR A 243 6.72 -11.70 1.06
C TYR A 243 5.30 -12.09 0.68
N VAL A 244 4.35 -11.72 1.53
CA VAL A 244 2.94 -11.91 1.21
C VAL A 244 2.59 -11.15 -0.07
N CYS A 245 1.74 -11.74 -0.92
CA CYS A 245 1.41 -11.20 -2.22
C CYS A 245 0.69 -9.83 -2.16
N PRO A 246 1.10 -8.81 -2.95
CA PRO A 246 0.46 -7.49 -3.07
C PRO A 246 -1.05 -7.52 -3.31
N CYS A 247 -1.56 -8.61 -3.90
CA CYS A 247 -2.97 -8.83 -4.16
C CYS A 247 -3.85 -9.00 -2.89
N GLY A 248 -3.28 -9.00 -1.68
CA GLY A 248 -4.00 -9.18 -0.41
C GLY A 248 -4.39 -10.61 -0.08
N SER A 249 -4.04 -11.59 -0.92
CA SER A 249 -4.21 -12.99 -0.53
C SER A 249 -3.31 -13.33 0.65
N ASN A 250 -3.73 -14.22 1.53
CA ASN A 250 -2.87 -14.79 2.56
C ASN A 250 -1.86 -15.84 2.03
N LYS A 251 -1.27 -15.58 0.86
CA LYS A 251 -0.27 -16.44 0.22
C LYS A 251 0.99 -15.64 -0.02
N ILE A 252 2.15 -16.30 0.08
CA ILE A 252 3.41 -15.70 -0.37
C ILE A 252 3.33 -15.41 -1.87
N TYR A 253 3.99 -14.34 -2.29
CA TYR A 253 3.94 -13.78 -3.64
C TYR A 253 4.36 -14.81 -4.68
N GLN A 254 5.43 -15.56 -4.41
CA GLN A 254 5.93 -16.65 -5.24
C GLN A 254 4.83 -17.65 -5.62
N HIS A 255 3.95 -18.00 -4.69
CA HIS A 255 2.89 -18.99 -4.87
C HIS A 255 1.52 -18.37 -5.16
N CYS A 256 1.50 -17.07 -5.44
CA CYS A 256 0.29 -16.33 -5.76
C CYS A 256 0.37 -15.64 -7.11
N CYS A 257 0.45 -14.31 -7.16
CA CYS A 257 0.44 -13.56 -8.42
C CYS A 257 1.67 -13.86 -9.27
N HIS A 258 2.85 -14.05 -8.66
CA HIS A 258 4.06 -14.37 -9.42
C HIS A 258 3.90 -15.64 -10.26
N LYS A 259 3.36 -16.72 -9.66
CA LYS A 259 3.05 -17.97 -10.36
C LYS A 259 2.05 -17.82 -11.52
N ARG A 260 1.32 -16.70 -11.58
CA ARG A 260 0.32 -16.39 -12.62
C ARG A 260 0.83 -15.40 -13.67
N GLY A 261 2.13 -15.10 -13.68
CA GLY A 261 2.74 -14.11 -14.59
C GLY A 261 2.48 -12.66 -14.18
N SER A 262 1.95 -12.42 -12.98
CA SER A 262 1.70 -11.08 -12.47
C SER A 262 2.92 -10.57 -11.70
N HIS A 263 3.67 -9.65 -12.30
CA HIS A 263 4.92 -9.11 -11.77
C HIS A 263 4.72 -7.77 -11.04
N PHE A 264 5.22 -7.72 -9.80
CA PHE A 264 5.24 -6.52 -8.96
C PHE A 264 6.68 -6.04 -8.74
N ILE A 265 6.84 -4.72 -8.77
CA ILE A 265 8.06 -4.00 -8.42
C ILE A 265 7.80 -3.11 -7.20
N GLU A 266 8.84 -2.80 -6.45
CA GLU A 266 8.86 -1.83 -5.37
C GLU A 266 9.41 -0.51 -5.89
N THR A 267 8.64 0.57 -5.74
CA THR A 267 8.99 1.92 -6.16
C THR A 267 9.12 2.83 -4.94
N TRP A 268 9.92 3.89 -5.07
CA TRP A 268 10.01 4.95 -4.05
C TRP A 268 8.98 6.05 -4.35
N ASP A 269 7.96 6.14 -3.51
CA ASP A 269 6.86 7.10 -3.62
C ASP A 269 7.06 8.27 -2.67
N THR A 270 7.19 9.48 -3.22
CA THR A 270 7.30 10.75 -2.48
C THR A 270 5.98 11.52 -2.40
N SER A 271 4.91 11.05 -3.04
CA SER A 271 3.64 11.80 -3.15
C SER A 271 2.93 12.03 -1.80
N GLY A 272 3.25 11.23 -0.78
CA GLY A 272 2.65 11.29 0.55
C GLY A 272 3.54 11.85 1.67
N GLY A 273 4.68 12.48 1.37
CA GLY A 273 5.59 13.05 2.38
C GLY A 273 7.04 12.57 2.24
N PRO A 274 7.77 12.20 3.33
CA PRO A 274 9.21 11.96 3.32
C PRO A 274 9.70 10.73 2.51
N GLY A 275 8.79 10.09 1.77
CA GLY A 275 9.07 8.96 0.89
C GLY A 275 8.80 7.61 1.54
N ARG A 276 8.19 6.69 0.79
CA ARG A 276 7.88 5.30 1.22
C ARG A 276 8.06 4.32 0.08
N ILE A 277 8.21 3.04 0.39
CA ILE A 277 8.24 1.97 -0.61
C ILE A 277 6.80 1.52 -0.87
N ILE A 278 6.39 1.48 -2.14
CA ILE A 278 5.09 0.92 -2.53
C ILE A 278 5.25 -0.20 -3.58
N PRO A 279 4.50 -1.29 -3.47
CA PRO A 279 4.44 -2.31 -4.50
C PRO A 279 3.52 -1.88 -5.65
N GLU A 280 4.06 -1.79 -6.86
CA GLU A 280 3.35 -1.48 -8.09
C GLU A 280 3.37 -2.64 -9.06
N TYR A 281 2.34 -2.71 -9.91
CA TYR A 281 2.27 -3.71 -10.98
C TYR A 281 3.11 -3.25 -12.17
N ALA A 282 4.07 -4.08 -12.61
CA ALA A 282 5.06 -3.70 -13.62
C ALA A 282 4.41 -3.29 -14.96
N GLU A 283 3.40 -4.05 -15.43
CA GLU A 283 2.70 -3.72 -16.68
C GLU A 283 1.90 -2.41 -16.58
N ARG A 284 1.41 -2.05 -15.39
CA ARG A 284 0.66 -0.80 -15.20
C ARG A 284 1.56 0.40 -15.47
N ARG A 285 2.82 0.32 -15.08
CA ARG A 285 3.83 1.35 -15.32
C ARG A 285 4.25 1.40 -16.78
N ALA A 286 4.51 0.26 -17.42
CA ALA A 286 4.79 0.20 -18.86
C ALA A 286 3.62 0.77 -19.69
N GLY A 287 2.39 0.37 -19.36
CA GLY A 287 1.18 0.89 -19.99
C GLY A 287 0.98 2.39 -19.74
N LEU A 288 1.23 2.87 -18.52
CA LEU A 288 1.15 4.31 -18.22
C LEU A 288 2.22 5.11 -18.97
N GLN A 289 3.43 4.57 -19.12
CA GLN A 289 4.51 5.21 -19.88
C GLN A 289 4.20 5.24 -21.37
N VAL A 290 3.66 4.17 -21.94
CA VAL A 290 3.18 4.15 -23.33
C VAL A 290 2.04 5.15 -23.53
N VAL A 291 1.06 5.21 -22.62
CA VAL A 291 -0.03 6.19 -22.70
C VAL A 291 0.50 7.62 -22.59
N LYS A 292 1.47 7.89 -21.70
CA LYS A 292 2.15 9.19 -21.62
C LYS A 292 2.85 9.53 -22.93
N ASN A 293 3.62 8.59 -23.49
CA ASN A 293 4.34 8.79 -24.75
C ASN A 293 3.37 9.06 -25.91
N VAL A 294 2.28 8.28 -26.03
CA VAL A 294 1.23 8.48 -27.04
C VAL A 294 0.55 9.83 -26.86
N ALA A 295 0.23 10.23 -25.63
CA ALA A 295 -0.37 11.54 -25.34
C ALA A 295 0.57 12.69 -25.75
N THR A 296 1.86 12.61 -25.41
CA THR A 296 2.87 13.60 -25.81
C THR A 296 3.01 13.70 -27.33
N THR A 297 3.07 12.57 -28.05
CA THR A 297 3.12 12.56 -29.52
C THR A 297 1.86 13.17 -30.13
N PHE A 298 0.68 12.94 -29.54
CA PHE A 298 -0.59 13.45 -30.04
C PHE A 298 -0.71 14.98 -29.88
N THR A 299 -0.26 15.54 -28.76
CA THR A 299 -0.20 17.00 -28.51
C THR A 299 0.72 17.70 -29.51
N GLN A 300 1.89 17.09 -29.80
CA GLN A 300 2.89 17.67 -30.70
C GLN A 300 2.47 17.65 -32.19
N MET A 301 1.63 16.71 -32.61
CA MET A 301 1.30 16.53 -34.04
C MET A 301 0.03 17.22 -34.52
N PHE A 302 -0.92 17.53 -33.63
CA PHE A 302 -2.25 17.97 -34.06
C PHE A 302 -2.66 19.37 -33.59
N ASP A 303 -1.84 20.06 -32.80
CA ASP A 303 -2.19 21.37 -32.19
C ASP A 303 -3.59 21.34 -31.51
N ILE A 304 -3.99 20.13 -31.12
CA ILE A 304 -5.09 19.85 -30.23
C ILE A 304 -4.37 19.64 -28.90
N GLU A 305 -4.57 20.55 -27.96
CA GLU A 305 -4.24 20.29 -26.56
C GLU A 305 -4.98 19.01 -26.14
N MET A 306 -4.30 17.87 -26.27
CA MET A 306 -4.64 16.73 -25.44
C MET A 306 -4.31 17.21 -24.04
N PRO A 307 -5.31 17.34 -23.15
CA PRO A 307 -5.02 17.71 -21.78
C PRO A 307 -3.97 16.73 -21.30
N GLU A 308 -2.87 17.27 -20.77
CA GLU A 308 -1.80 16.51 -20.15
C GLU A 308 -2.42 15.33 -19.38
N MET A 309 -1.73 14.21 -19.19
CA MET A 309 -2.21 13.22 -18.19
C MET A 309 -2.12 13.74 -16.73
N THR A 310 -2.00 15.05 -16.54
CA THR A 310 -2.25 15.88 -15.35
C THR A 310 -3.58 16.66 -15.45
N GLY A 311 -4.23 16.68 -16.61
CA GLY A 311 -5.59 17.13 -16.90
C GLY A 311 -6.56 16.28 -16.10
N GLY A 312 -6.73 16.68 -14.85
CA GLY A 312 -7.46 15.98 -13.82
C GLY A 312 -8.85 15.55 -14.29
N LYS A 313 -9.35 14.49 -13.66
CA LYS A 313 -10.75 13.99 -13.58
C LYS A 313 -11.75 14.53 -14.64
N ALA A 314 -11.94 15.84 -14.74
CA ALA A 314 -12.68 16.56 -15.78
C ALA A 314 -12.41 16.10 -17.23
N ALA A 315 -11.16 15.95 -17.69
CA ALA A 315 -10.88 15.55 -19.08
C ALA A 315 -11.37 14.11 -19.37
N ARG A 316 -11.15 13.20 -18.40
CA ARG A 316 -11.67 11.83 -18.45
C ARG A 316 -13.20 11.81 -18.45
N GLU A 317 -13.83 12.64 -17.61
CA GLU A 317 -15.29 12.77 -17.55
C GLU A 317 -15.88 13.27 -18.88
N GLN A 318 -15.27 14.27 -19.52
CA GLN A 318 -15.71 14.76 -20.83
C GLN A 318 -15.60 13.69 -21.93
N TYR A 319 -14.49 12.94 -21.97
CA TYR A 319 -14.34 11.84 -22.93
C TYR A 319 -15.42 10.76 -22.73
N ILE A 320 -15.66 10.36 -21.48
CA ILE A 320 -16.69 9.38 -21.13
C ILE A 320 -18.09 9.91 -21.51
N ALA A 321 -18.39 11.18 -21.24
CA ALA A 321 -19.66 11.80 -21.63
C ALA A 321 -19.88 11.77 -23.15
N ARG A 322 -18.83 11.99 -23.95
CA ARG A 322 -18.90 11.87 -25.42
C ARG A 322 -19.19 10.45 -25.89
N LEU A 323 -18.68 9.42 -25.21
CA LEU A 323 -18.98 8.04 -25.55
C LEU A 323 -20.45 7.69 -25.25
N VAL A 324 -20.96 8.19 -24.13
CA VAL A 324 -22.37 8.06 -23.75
C VAL A 324 -23.27 8.75 -24.78
N SER A 325 -22.96 9.99 -25.17
CA SER A 325 -23.79 10.75 -26.12
C SER A 325 -23.87 10.11 -27.51
N LYS A 326 -22.86 9.30 -27.88
CA LYS A 326 -22.84 8.52 -29.12
C LYS A 326 -23.50 7.15 -28.99
N GLY A 327 -23.98 6.78 -27.81
CA GLY A 327 -24.51 5.45 -27.53
C GLY A 327 -23.46 4.34 -27.57
N GLU A 328 -22.17 4.68 -27.48
CA GLU A 328 -21.08 3.70 -27.54
C GLU A 328 -20.93 2.95 -26.21
N ILE A 329 -21.28 3.58 -25.09
CA ILE A 329 -21.29 2.95 -23.77
C ILE A 329 -22.55 3.30 -22.99
N ASP A 330 -22.96 2.38 -22.11
CA ASP A 330 -24.08 2.56 -21.20
C ASP A 330 -23.83 3.67 -20.16
N VAL A 331 -24.88 4.44 -19.83
CA VAL A 331 -24.83 5.54 -18.85
C VAL A 331 -24.43 5.08 -17.44
N ALA A 332 -24.91 3.92 -16.98
CA ALA A 332 -24.55 3.38 -15.66
C ALA A 332 -23.12 2.82 -15.67
N PHE A 333 -22.70 2.24 -16.79
CA PHE A 333 -21.31 1.82 -16.98
C PHE A 333 -20.36 3.03 -16.96
N ALA A 334 -20.74 4.13 -17.62
CA ALA A 334 -20.01 5.38 -17.61
C ALA A 334 -19.90 5.99 -16.20
N TYR A 335 -21.00 5.95 -15.44
CA TYR A 335 -21.01 6.39 -14.04
C TYR A 335 -19.99 5.63 -13.19
N ALA A 336 -19.94 4.30 -13.30
CA ALA A 336 -18.95 3.48 -12.61
C ALA A 336 -17.51 3.77 -13.11
N LEU A 337 -17.32 3.96 -14.41
CA LEU A 337 -16.01 4.20 -15.04
C LEU A 337 -15.36 5.53 -14.62
N THR A 338 -16.15 6.56 -14.30
CA THR A 338 -15.66 7.85 -13.77
C THR A 338 -15.18 7.76 -12.32
N ARG A 339 -15.68 6.78 -11.55
CA ARG A 339 -15.34 6.57 -10.12
C ARG A 339 -14.29 5.50 -9.91
N ALA A 340 -14.22 4.52 -10.81
CA ALA A 340 -13.25 3.45 -10.73
C ALA A 340 -11.83 3.92 -11.12
N ASP A 341 -10.85 3.47 -10.35
CA ASP A 341 -9.40 3.61 -10.63
C ASP A 341 -8.88 2.57 -11.64
N PHE A 342 -9.78 1.85 -12.31
CA PHE A 342 -9.48 0.85 -13.33
C PHE A 342 -10.57 0.78 -14.39
N THR A 343 -10.23 0.20 -15.55
CA THR A 343 -11.17 -0.08 -16.64
C THR A 343 -11.38 -1.59 -16.73
N PRO A 344 -12.59 -2.13 -16.52
CA PRO A 344 -12.82 -3.56 -16.48
C PRO A 344 -12.69 -4.14 -17.89
N ARG A 345 -11.79 -5.11 -18.05
CA ARG A 345 -11.62 -5.90 -19.28
C ARG A 345 -11.82 -7.37 -18.95
N PRO A 346 -12.66 -8.11 -19.69
CA PRO A 346 -12.81 -9.55 -19.47
C PRO A 346 -11.46 -10.25 -19.60
N GLN A 347 -11.07 -11.00 -18.58
CA GLN A 347 -9.79 -11.70 -18.53
C GLN A 347 -9.98 -13.14 -18.07
N ARG A 348 -9.17 -14.05 -18.64
CA ARG A 348 -8.90 -15.35 -18.01
C ARG A 348 -8.13 -15.07 -16.71
N SER A 349 -8.34 -15.85 -15.65
CA SER A 349 -7.98 -15.49 -14.27
C SER A 349 -6.47 -15.29 -13.98
N SER A 350 -5.87 -14.20 -14.45
CA SER A 350 -4.49 -13.76 -14.16
C SER A 350 -4.36 -13.25 -12.72
N LEU A 351 -5.39 -12.54 -12.25
CA LEU A 351 -5.44 -11.98 -10.90
C LEU A 351 -5.97 -12.95 -9.83
N SER A 352 -5.53 -12.74 -8.59
CA SER A 352 -5.98 -13.54 -7.44
C SER A 352 -7.50 -13.45 -7.27
N ARG A 353 -8.12 -14.50 -6.70
CA ARG A 353 -9.57 -14.53 -6.44
C ARG A 353 -10.02 -13.34 -5.59
N LEU A 354 -9.18 -12.90 -4.65
CA LEU A 354 -9.50 -11.77 -3.77
C LEU A 354 -9.53 -10.45 -4.54
N VAL A 355 -8.47 -10.12 -5.31
CA VAL A 355 -8.43 -8.90 -6.14
C VAL A 355 -9.63 -8.84 -7.07
N ARG A 356 -9.91 -9.98 -7.73
CA ARG A 356 -11.04 -10.12 -8.64
C ARG A 356 -12.39 -9.83 -7.97
N ARG A 357 -12.60 -10.34 -6.74
CA ARG A 357 -13.82 -10.07 -5.97
C ARG A 357 -13.89 -8.64 -5.45
N ASN A 358 -12.77 -8.07 -5.02
CA ASN A 358 -12.72 -6.69 -4.52
C ASN A 358 -12.99 -5.69 -5.65
N ALA A 359 -12.38 -5.89 -6.83
CA ALA A 359 -12.64 -5.08 -8.01
C ALA A 359 -14.11 -5.17 -8.45
N GLN A 360 -14.66 -6.38 -8.49
CA GLN A 360 -16.08 -6.61 -8.76
C GLN A 360 -16.98 -5.88 -7.75
N SER A 361 -16.72 -6.02 -6.45
CA SER A 361 -17.52 -5.41 -5.39
C SER A 361 -17.53 -3.88 -5.50
N ARG A 362 -16.34 -3.27 -5.68
CA ARG A 362 -16.20 -1.81 -5.88
C ARG A 362 -16.96 -1.33 -7.10
N TRP A 363 -16.76 -1.99 -8.25
CA TRP A 363 -17.44 -1.62 -9.50
C TRP A 363 -18.96 -1.73 -9.38
N ASN A 364 -19.45 -2.87 -8.90
CA ASN A 364 -20.89 -3.11 -8.78
C ASN A 364 -21.54 -2.19 -7.74
N GLY A 365 -20.81 -1.80 -6.69
CA GLY A 365 -21.23 -0.79 -5.74
C GLY A 365 -21.48 0.57 -6.38
N TYR A 366 -20.63 1.01 -7.32
CA TYR A 366 -20.88 2.26 -8.07
C TYR A 366 -22.10 2.16 -9.00
N VAL A 367 -22.37 0.97 -9.55
CA VAL A 367 -23.59 0.74 -10.35
C VAL A 367 -24.83 0.78 -9.44
N ASP A 368 -24.75 0.20 -8.24
CA ASP A 368 -25.83 0.25 -7.25
C ASP A 368 -26.09 1.68 -6.76
N GLU A 369 -25.03 2.48 -6.55
CA GLU A 369 -25.13 3.91 -6.28
C GLU A 369 -25.86 4.66 -7.40
N TYR A 370 -25.54 4.38 -8.67
CA TYR A 370 -26.24 4.97 -9.82
C TYR A 370 -27.73 4.62 -9.84
N VAL A 371 -28.08 3.36 -9.59
CA VAL A 371 -29.48 2.91 -9.51
C VAL A 371 -30.24 3.67 -8.42
N GLN A 372 -29.61 3.90 -7.27
CA GLN A 372 -30.21 4.64 -6.15
C GLN A 372 -30.49 6.12 -6.45
N LEU A 373 -29.82 6.71 -7.45
CA LEU A 373 -30.12 8.09 -7.87
C LEU A 373 -31.52 8.23 -8.47
N GLY A 374 -32.13 7.14 -8.95
CA GLY A 374 -33.49 7.13 -9.49
C GLY A 374 -33.69 7.98 -10.76
N LYS A 375 -32.60 8.34 -11.45
CA LYS A 375 -32.64 9.19 -12.66
C LYS A 375 -32.78 8.40 -13.97
N ASP A 376 -32.49 7.11 -13.93
CA ASP A 376 -32.56 6.23 -15.10
C ASP A 376 -33.97 5.61 -15.18
N PRO A 377 -34.67 5.71 -16.33
CA PRO A 377 -36.02 5.18 -16.47
C PRO A 377 -36.08 3.65 -16.54
N ARG A 378 -34.93 2.98 -16.73
CA ARG A 378 -34.86 1.52 -16.83
C ARG A 378 -35.03 0.86 -15.46
N SER A 379 -35.42 -0.41 -15.46
CA SER A 379 -35.47 -1.18 -14.22
C SER A 379 -34.06 -1.38 -13.65
N ALA A 380 -33.97 -1.55 -12.32
CA ALA A 380 -32.70 -1.87 -11.65
C ALA A 380 -32.05 -3.14 -12.23
N GLU A 381 -32.85 -4.11 -12.67
CA GLU A 381 -32.36 -5.33 -13.28
C GLU A 381 -31.75 -5.08 -14.66
N ASP A 382 -32.36 -4.23 -15.49
CA ASP A 382 -31.83 -3.90 -16.82
C ASP A 382 -30.54 -3.10 -16.73
N ILE A 383 -30.47 -2.15 -15.78
CA ILE A 383 -29.24 -1.41 -15.48
C ILE A 383 -28.14 -2.38 -15.02
N ALA A 384 -28.49 -3.32 -14.15
CA ALA A 384 -27.53 -4.30 -13.65
C ALA A 384 -27.03 -5.23 -14.76
N LYS A 385 -27.90 -5.66 -15.69
CA LYS A 385 -27.51 -6.43 -16.89
C LYS A 385 -26.58 -5.64 -17.81
N ALA A 386 -26.78 -4.33 -17.93
CA ALA A 386 -25.99 -3.47 -18.81
C ALA A 386 -24.61 -3.10 -18.24
N ALA A 387 -24.48 -2.98 -16.90
CA ALA A 387 -23.31 -2.34 -16.29
C ALA A 387 -22.57 -3.17 -15.22
N LYS A 388 -23.19 -4.17 -14.58
CA LYS A 388 -22.49 -4.96 -13.54
C LYS A 388 -21.51 -5.94 -14.15
N ILE A 389 -20.37 -6.10 -13.47
CA ILE A 389 -19.32 -7.03 -13.87
C ILE A 389 -19.22 -8.23 -12.91
N SER A 390 -18.73 -9.34 -13.43
CA SER A 390 -18.34 -10.54 -12.68
C SER A 390 -16.94 -10.38 -12.08
N SER A 391 -16.50 -11.36 -11.28
CA SER A 391 -15.12 -11.44 -10.80
C SER A 391 -14.07 -11.58 -11.92
N GLY A 392 -14.44 -12.01 -13.12
CA GLY A 392 -13.53 -12.04 -14.28
C GLY A 392 -13.55 -10.75 -15.09
N ASN A 393 -14.12 -9.66 -14.55
CA ASN A 393 -14.35 -8.39 -15.22
C ASN A 393 -15.19 -8.49 -16.51
N GLY A 394 -15.91 -9.59 -16.72
CA GLY A 394 -16.90 -9.72 -17.79
C GLY A 394 -18.30 -9.34 -17.29
N ALA A 395 -19.32 -9.52 -18.12
CA ALA A 395 -20.72 -9.30 -17.75
C ALA A 395 -21.12 -10.10 -16.51
N TYR A 396 -21.80 -9.49 -15.53
CA TYR A 396 -22.28 -10.22 -14.36
C TYR A 396 -23.34 -11.26 -14.74
N PHE A 397 -24.34 -10.82 -15.51
CA PHE A 397 -25.38 -11.66 -16.07
C PHE A 397 -24.94 -12.20 -17.44
N LYS A 398 -25.00 -13.51 -17.61
CA LYS A 398 -24.53 -14.16 -18.84
C LYS A 398 -25.65 -14.27 -19.87
N THR A 399 -25.28 -14.07 -21.13
CA THR A 399 -26.13 -14.44 -22.27
C THR A 399 -25.86 -15.89 -22.65
N CYS A 400 -26.91 -16.62 -23.01
CA CYS A 400 -26.79 -18.01 -23.45
C CYS A 400 -25.96 -18.05 -24.72
N GLN A 401 -24.89 -18.85 -24.72
CA GLN A 401 -23.97 -18.96 -25.87
C GLN A 401 -24.47 -19.91 -26.95
N ALA A 402 -25.66 -20.51 -26.80
CA ALA A 402 -26.23 -21.30 -27.86
C ALA A 402 -26.59 -20.41 -29.06
N PRO A 403 -26.25 -20.83 -30.29
CA PRO A 403 -26.69 -20.16 -31.50
C PRO A 403 -28.20 -19.91 -31.44
N ASN A 404 -28.62 -18.70 -31.81
CA ASN A 404 -30.03 -18.28 -31.90
C ASN A 404 -30.85 -18.32 -30.59
N CYS A 405 -30.21 -18.45 -29.41
CA CYS A 405 -30.95 -18.45 -28.14
C CYS A 405 -31.20 -17.04 -27.59
N GLY A 406 -30.14 -16.24 -27.42
CA GLY A 406 -30.24 -14.84 -26.97
C GLY A 406 -30.75 -14.61 -25.53
N LYS A 407 -31.15 -15.66 -24.78
CA LYS A 407 -31.61 -15.51 -23.40
C LYS A 407 -30.49 -14.96 -22.50
N ILE A 408 -30.84 -14.06 -21.59
CA ILE A 408 -29.92 -13.45 -20.60
C ILE A 408 -30.32 -13.95 -19.21
N GLU A 409 -29.34 -14.26 -18.36
CA GLU A 409 -29.58 -14.58 -16.95
C GLU A 409 -30.35 -13.46 -16.25
N GLY A 410 -31.28 -13.86 -15.38
CA GLY A 410 -31.94 -12.95 -14.45
C GLY A 410 -31.43 -13.15 -13.03
N SER A 411 -31.79 -12.26 -12.11
CA SER A 411 -31.39 -12.34 -10.70
C SER A 411 -31.83 -13.64 -10.01
N SER A 412 -32.93 -14.24 -10.46
CA SER A 412 -33.50 -15.47 -9.93
C SER A 412 -33.19 -16.73 -10.76
N SER A 413 -32.59 -16.59 -11.94
CA SER A 413 -32.36 -17.70 -12.88
C SER A 413 -30.96 -17.64 -13.47
N LEU A 414 -30.02 -18.26 -12.76
CA LEU A 414 -28.64 -18.42 -13.21
C LEU A 414 -28.52 -19.59 -14.20
N PHE A 415 -27.74 -19.41 -15.25
CA PHE A 415 -27.52 -20.41 -16.28
C PHE A 415 -26.50 -21.45 -15.83
N LYS A 416 -26.56 -22.61 -16.49
CA LYS A 416 -25.59 -23.68 -16.29
C LYS A 416 -24.27 -23.30 -16.95
N ARG A 417 -23.16 -23.56 -16.27
CA ARG A 417 -21.82 -23.33 -16.81
C ARG A 417 -21.22 -24.61 -17.36
N CYS A 418 -20.43 -24.51 -18.42
CA CYS A 418 -19.67 -25.63 -18.96
C CYS A 418 -18.83 -26.27 -17.83
N SER A 419 -18.97 -27.58 -17.64
CA SER A 419 -18.32 -28.29 -16.54
C SER A 419 -16.80 -28.27 -16.60
N LYS A 420 -16.22 -28.14 -17.81
CA LYS A 420 -14.78 -28.12 -18.05
C LYS A 420 -14.17 -26.72 -17.83
N CYS A 421 -14.58 -25.72 -18.61
CA CYS A 421 -13.98 -24.38 -18.54
C CYS A 421 -14.59 -23.47 -17.46
N LYS A 422 -15.82 -23.74 -17.01
CA LYS A 422 -16.61 -22.90 -16.08
C LYS A 422 -16.84 -21.45 -16.51
N ILE A 423 -16.55 -21.12 -17.78
CA ILE A 423 -16.67 -19.78 -18.36
C ILE A 423 -17.95 -19.66 -19.21
N SER A 424 -18.17 -20.60 -20.12
CA SER A 424 -19.35 -20.61 -21.01
C SER A 424 -20.64 -20.90 -20.25
N ALA A 425 -21.71 -20.15 -20.56
CA ALA A 425 -23.01 -20.21 -19.89
C ALA A 425 -24.16 -20.55 -20.85
N TYR A 426 -25.09 -21.39 -20.38
CA TYR A 426 -26.19 -21.95 -21.16
C TYR A 426 -27.46 -22.05 -20.33
N CYS A 427 -28.59 -21.57 -20.86
CA CYS A 427 -29.87 -21.65 -20.16
C CYS A 427 -30.39 -23.10 -20.00
N SER A 428 -29.85 -24.06 -20.77
CA SER A 428 -30.22 -25.48 -20.69
C SER A 428 -29.12 -26.41 -21.21
N PRO A 429 -29.14 -27.71 -20.86
CA PRO A 429 -28.24 -28.71 -21.45
C PRO A 429 -28.40 -28.83 -22.98
N ALA A 430 -29.61 -28.62 -23.52
CA ALA A 430 -29.84 -28.62 -24.97
C ALA A 430 -29.07 -27.49 -25.66
N CYS A 431 -29.09 -26.28 -25.07
CA CYS A 431 -28.29 -25.15 -25.53
C CYS A 431 -26.78 -25.41 -25.49
N GLN A 432 -26.29 -26.09 -24.43
CA GLN A 432 -24.88 -26.50 -24.36
C GLN A 432 -24.53 -27.49 -25.48
N LYS A 433 -25.37 -28.50 -25.74
CA LYS A 433 -25.15 -29.48 -26.80
C LYS A 433 -25.15 -28.84 -28.19
N ALA A 434 -26.05 -27.89 -28.43
CA ALA A 434 -26.13 -27.13 -29.68
C ALA A 434 -24.83 -26.33 -29.94
N ASN A 435 -24.27 -25.68 -28.91
CA ASN A 435 -23.04 -24.91 -29.05
C ASN A 435 -21.75 -25.76 -29.04
N TRP A 436 -21.83 -27.04 -28.65
CA TRP A 436 -20.63 -27.84 -28.34
C TRP A 436 -19.64 -27.93 -29.51
N LYS A 437 -20.12 -28.03 -30.75
CA LYS A 437 -19.27 -28.11 -31.95
C LYS A 437 -18.36 -26.90 -32.11
N MET A 438 -18.84 -25.70 -31.78
CA MET A 438 -18.07 -24.46 -31.82
C MET A 438 -17.25 -24.28 -30.54
N HIS A 439 -17.87 -24.48 -29.38
CA HIS A 439 -17.24 -24.26 -28.08
C HIS A 439 -16.04 -25.18 -27.82
N LYS A 440 -16.07 -26.44 -28.27
CA LYS A 440 -15.02 -27.43 -27.96
C LYS A 440 -13.61 -26.96 -28.39
N ASN A 441 -13.51 -26.17 -29.45
CA ASN A 441 -12.24 -25.69 -30.00
C ASN A 441 -11.61 -24.58 -29.13
N MET A 442 -12.45 -23.79 -28.43
CA MET A 442 -12.00 -22.72 -27.55
C MET A 442 -12.07 -23.10 -26.06
N CYS A 443 -12.58 -24.29 -25.73
CA CYS A 443 -12.81 -24.70 -24.36
C CYS A 443 -11.48 -24.93 -23.63
N CYS A 444 -11.26 -24.14 -22.57
CA CYS A 444 -10.03 -24.08 -21.78
C CYS A 444 -8.82 -23.46 -22.48
N SER A 445 -8.98 -22.84 -23.66
CA SER A 445 -7.88 -22.10 -24.31
C SER A 445 -7.49 -20.86 -23.50
N GLU A 446 -6.33 -20.29 -23.78
CA GLU A 446 -5.84 -19.09 -23.10
C GLU A 446 -6.59 -17.83 -23.53
N GLU A 447 -7.04 -17.82 -24.78
CA GLU A 447 -7.85 -16.77 -25.41
C GLU A 447 -9.30 -16.77 -24.91
N GLN A 448 -9.72 -17.83 -24.23
CA GLN A 448 -11.06 -17.92 -23.69
C GLN A 448 -11.26 -16.94 -22.52
N THR A 449 -12.04 -15.88 -22.77
CA THR A 449 -12.42 -14.88 -21.77
C THR A 449 -13.88 -15.01 -21.33
N GLU A 450 -14.23 -14.34 -20.23
CA GLU A 450 -15.63 -14.18 -19.87
C GLU A 450 -16.36 -13.32 -20.91
N GLN A 451 -17.69 -13.52 -21.05
CA GLN A 451 -18.51 -12.66 -21.89
C GLN A 451 -18.37 -11.19 -21.47
N ALA A 452 -18.13 -10.32 -22.43
CA ALA A 452 -18.03 -8.87 -22.23
C ALA A 452 -19.42 -8.22 -22.16
N LEU A 453 -19.52 -7.10 -21.43
CA LEU A 453 -20.65 -6.18 -21.57
C LEU A 453 -20.58 -5.46 -22.94
N PRO A 454 -21.71 -5.02 -23.52
CA PRO A 454 -21.71 -4.21 -24.74
C PRO A 454 -20.76 -3.00 -24.67
N SER A 455 -20.79 -2.26 -23.55
CA SER A 455 -19.88 -1.13 -23.31
C SER A 455 -18.39 -1.52 -23.37
N GLN A 456 -18.04 -2.72 -22.89
CA GLN A 456 -16.66 -3.21 -22.92
C GLN A 456 -16.21 -3.58 -24.33
N ILE A 457 -17.10 -4.19 -25.13
CA ILE A 457 -16.84 -4.51 -26.53
C ILE A 457 -16.59 -3.22 -27.32
N ASN A 458 -17.47 -2.24 -27.16
CA ASN A 458 -17.36 -0.96 -27.87
C ASN A 458 -16.09 -0.20 -27.45
N MET A 459 -15.77 -0.17 -26.15
CA MET A 459 -14.51 0.43 -25.69
C MET A 459 -13.28 -0.27 -26.26
N ALA A 460 -13.25 -1.60 -26.30
CA ALA A 460 -12.14 -2.35 -26.89
C ALA A 460 -11.98 -2.02 -28.38
N ARG A 461 -13.11 -1.95 -29.12
CA ARG A 461 -13.15 -1.58 -30.54
C ARG A 461 -12.64 -0.16 -30.78
N ILE A 462 -13.08 0.82 -29.98
CA ILE A 462 -12.63 2.22 -30.09
C ILE A 462 -11.13 2.30 -29.83
N THR A 463 -10.66 1.61 -28.77
CA THR A 463 -9.23 1.57 -28.43
C THR A 463 -8.41 0.96 -29.57
N ALA A 464 -8.85 -0.15 -30.14
CA ALA A 464 -8.18 -0.81 -31.26
C ALA A 464 -8.09 0.09 -32.49
N LYS A 465 -9.19 0.75 -32.89
CA LYS A 465 -9.20 1.70 -34.02
C LYS A 465 -8.24 2.87 -33.79
N SER A 466 -8.20 3.41 -32.57
CA SER A 466 -7.24 4.46 -32.21
C SER A 466 -5.80 3.97 -32.30
N MET A 467 -5.51 2.73 -31.86
CA MET A 467 -4.18 2.13 -31.95
C MET A 467 -3.76 1.81 -33.39
N GLU A 468 -4.66 1.32 -34.25
CA GLU A 468 -4.39 1.08 -35.67
C GLU A 468 -4.06 2.37 -36.42
N SER A 469 -4.79 3.46 -36.12
CA SER A 469 -4.49 4.79 -36.65
C SER A 469 -3.12 5.32 -36.21
N LEU A 470 -2.58 4.82 -35.10
CA LEU A 470 -1.24 5.17 -34.57
C LEU A 470 -0.15 4.25 -35.14
N ASN A 471 -0.45 2.97 -35.37
CA ASN A 471 0.50 1.97 -35.87
C ASN A 471 1.01 2.26 -37.30
N GLY A 472 0.27 3.05 -38.08
CA GLY A 472 0.74 3.58 -39.37
C GLY A 472 1.70 4.77 -39.24
N ARG A 473 2.00 5.25 -38.02
CA ARG A 473 2.75 6.50 -37.76
C ARG A 473 3.79 6.40 -36.64
N VAL A 474 3.76 5.35 -35.81
CA VAL A 474 4.72 5.07 -34.74
C VAL A 474 4.94 3.55 -34.64
N ASP A 475 6.18 3.10 -34.44
CA ASP A 475 6.50 1.68 -34.24
C ASP A 475 5.97 1.19 -32.88
N LEU A 476 4.94 0.34 -32.90
CA LEU A 476 4.30 -0.27 -31.73
C LEU A 476 4.69 -1.75 -31.56
N SER A 477 5.79 -2.22 -32.14
CA SER A 477 6.24 -3.62 -32.06
C SER A 477 6.43 -4.15 -30.62
N GLY A 478 6.65 -3.25 -29.65
CA GLY A 478 6.74 -3.59 -28.22
C GLY A 478 5.40 -3.76 -27.47
N LEU A 479 4.25 -3.71 -28.15
CA LEU A 479 2.90 -3.71 -27.51
C LEU A 479 2.11 -5.01 -27.64
N ARG A 480 2.69 -6.10 -28.14
CA ARG A 480 2.03 -7.42 -28.09
C ARG A 480 2.22 -8.07 -26.71
N PRO A 481 1.22 -8.80 -26.20
CA PRO A 481 1.22 -9.39 -24.86
C PRO A 481 2.47 -10.23 -24.55
#